data_AF-A0A6L9QW52-F1
#
_entry.id   AF-A0A6L9QW52-F1
#
_cell.length_a   1.000
_cell.length_b   1.000
_cell.length_c   1.000
_cell.angle_alpha   90.00
_cell.angle_beta   90.00
_cell.angle_gamma   90.00
#
_symmetry.space_group_name_H-M   'P 1'
#
loop_
_entity.id
_entity.type
_entity.pdbx_description
1 polymer ?
#
loop_
_entity_poly.entity_id
_entity_poly.type
_entity_poly.pdbx_seq_one_letter_code
_entity_poly.pdbx_strand_id
1 'polypeptide(L)'
;MLEVIPVLIAHWTFDVATVDGRRVADATGAGPAAELDETAGIVPGRDGEALSLSGRDRAVIPAAPQLVLSQVFGFSLAFFVQVTEPPTGEWRSLVYKPVAENDARGLGLWLYPDEMRLRVQLFTVKGPDYVDSHTRLTVGEWTHVAFAVNTGGMFLYVNGKLDVAVPLEHPVVTPAGPIYLGSEPTKPGFGGLMDDFRVYASPLTEEAVRALAD
;
A
#
# COMPACT_ATOMS: atom_id res chain seq x y z
N MET A 1 -30.40 6.11 -3.61
CA MET A 1 -29.20 5.69 -2.86
C MET A 1 -28.08 6.56 -3.40
N LEU A 2 -27.56 7.50 -2.61
CA LEU A 2 -26.47 8.37 -3.04
C LEU A 2 -25.23 7.50 -3.22
N GLU A 3 -24.64 7.56 -4.40
CA GLU A 3 -23.37 6.92 -4.71
C GLU A 3 -22.29 7.53 -3.82
N VAL A 4 -21.68 6.72 -2.96
CA VAL A 4 -20.56 7.17 -2.12
C VAL A 4 -19.34 7.18 -3.03
N ILE A 5 -18.99 8.37 -3.54
CA ILE A 5 -17.78 8.56 -4.33
C ILE A 5 -16.56 8.42 -3.39
N PRO A 6 -15.62 7.51 -3.67
CA PRO A 6 -14.39 7.42 -2.88
C PRO A 6 -13.61 8.73 -2.90
N VAL A 7 -13.16 9.18 -1.73
CA VAL A 7 -12.41 10.43 -1.60
C VAL A 7 -10.92 10.14 -1.80
N LEU A 8 -10.43 10.30 -3.02
CA LEU A 8 -9.00 10.22 -3.34
C LEU A 8 -8.25 11.37 -2.69
N ILE A 9 -7.19 11.06 -1.94
CA ILE A 9 -6.35 12.03 -1.23
C ILE A 9 -5.01 12.25 -1.91
N ALA A 10 -4.42 11.17 -2.41
CA ALA A 10 -3.14 11.20 -3.09
C ALA A 10 -2.99 9.99 -4.00
N HIS A 11 -2.23 10.17 -5.07
CA HIS A 11 -1.97 9.23 -6.14
C HIS A 11 -0.57 9.48 -6.71
N TRP A 12 0.34 8.52 -6.51
CA TRP A 12 1.65 8.51 -7.14
C TRP A 12 1.61 7.53 -8.31
N THR A 13 1.61 8.06 -9.53
CA THR A 13 1.59 7.25 -10.76
C THR A 13 2.96 6.66 -11.07
N PHE A 14 4.04 7.32 -10.65
CA PHE A 14 5.42 6.97 -11.02
C PHE A 14 5.78 7.22 -12.50
N ASP A 15 4.86 7.81 -13.27
CA ASP A 15 5.13 8.23 -14.64
C ASP A 15 6.22 9.30 -14.70
N VAL A 16 7.04 9.28 -15.74
CA VAL A 16 8.10 10.26 -16.01
C VAL A 16 7.61 11.71 -15.92
N ALA A 17 6.34 11.96 -16.28
CA ALA A 17 5.73 13.28 -16.19
C ALA A 17 5.60 13.82 -14.75
N THR A 18 5.61 12.94 -13.75
CA THR A 18 5.53 13.28 -12.32
C THR A 18 6.89 13.25 -11.62
N VAL A 19 7.97 12.87 -12.33
CA VAL A 19 9.31 12.68 -11.76
C VAL A 19 10.15 13.96 -11.90
N ASP A 20 10.70 14.42 -10.78
CA ASP A 20 11.72 15.47 -10.71
C ASP A 20 12.93 14.96 -9.91
N GLY A 21 13.98 14.54 -10.63
CA GLY A 21 15.17 13.94 -10.03
C GLY A 21 14.85 12.64 -9.27
N ARG A 22 14.96 12.68 -7.93
CA ARG A 22 14.65 11.56 -7.02
C ARG A 22 13.31 11.74 -6.32
N ARG A 23 12.44 12.59 -6.85
CA ARG A 23 11.12 12.90 -6.28
C ARG A 23 10.04 12.54 -7.29
N VAL A 24 8.95 11.96 -6.81
CA VAL A 24 7.75 11.68 -7.61
C VAL A 24 6.60 12.47 -7.02
N ALA A 25 6.09 13.45 -7.77
CA ALA A 25 4.99 14.28 -7.33
C ALA A 25 3.70 13.46 -7.18
N ASP A 26 2.86 13.85 -6.23
CA ASP A 26 1.49 13.39 -6.18
C ASP A 26 0.69 13.99 -7.34
N ALA A 27 0.05 13.15 -8.15
CA ALA A 27 -0.72 13.54 -9.32
C ALA A 27 -2.00 14.32 -8.97
N THR A 28 -2.51 14.22 -7.73
CA THR A 28 -3.63 15.05 -7.28
C THR A 28 -3.22 16.48 -6.95
N GLY A 29 -1.92 16.72 -6.76
CA GLY A 29 -1.35 18.01 -6.36
C GLY A 29 -1.56 18.36 -4.88
N ALA A 30 -2.14 17.46 -4.08
CA ALA A 30 -2.49 17.69 -2.68
C ALA A 30 -1.53 17.01 -1.69
N GLY A 31 -0.89 15.91 -2.10
CA GLY A 31 0.04 15.12 -1.31
C GLY A 31 1.50 15.59 -1.43
N PRO A 32 2.37 15.24 -0.46
CA PRO A 32 3.79 15.42 -0.61
C PRO A 32 4.36 14.50 -1.70
N ALA A 33 5.47 14.90 -2.32
CA ALA A 33 6.18 14.03 -3.25
C ALA A 33 6.76 12.81 -2.53
N ALA A 34 6.76 11.65 -3.18
CA ALA A 34 7.52 10.48 -2.74
C ALA A 34 9.01 10.72 -3.02
N GLU A 35 9.86 10.42 -2.05
CA GLU A 35 11.32 10.57 -2.13
C GLU A 35 11.93 9.19 -2.34
N LEU A 36 12.55 9.00 -3.50
CA LEU A 36 13.23 7.76 -3.85
C LEU A 36 14.63 7.76 -3.23
N ASP A 37 15.05 6.63 -2.65
CA ASP A 37 16.42 6.47 -2.15
C ASP A 37 17.46 6.44 -3.29
N GLU A 38 18.72 6.06 -3.05
CA GLU A 38 19.73 6.10 -4.13
C GLU A 38 19.54 5.01 -5.20
N THR A 39 18.91 3.89 -4.85
CA THR A 39 18.91 2.67 -5.65
C THR A 39 17.55 2.34 -6.27
N ALA A 40 16.45 2.90 -5.76
CA ALA A 40 15.14 2.79 -6.41
C ALA A 40 15.16 3.35 -7.86
N GLY A 41 14.33 2.80 -8.74
CA GLY A 41 14.27 3.23 -10.14
C GLY A 41 12.90 3.70 -10.57
N ILE A 42 12.84 4.38 -11.71
CA ILE A 42 11.62 4.54 -12.50
C ILE A 42 11.90 3.85 -13.84
N VAL A 43 11.09 2.87 -14.20
CA VAL A 43 11.27 2.00 -15.37
C VAL A 43 9.93 1.76 -16.05
N PRO A 44 9.87 1.25 -17.30
CA PRO A 44 8.59 0.90 -17.92
C PRO A 44 7.74 -0.02 -17.03
N GLY A 45 6.49 0.37 -16.80
CA GLY A 45 5.56 -0.19 -15.83
C GLY A 45 4.37 -0.92 -16.47
N ARG A 46 3.25 -0.97 -15.76
CA ARG A 46 2.00 -1.55 -16.27
C ARG A 46 1.39 -0.63 -17.33
N ASP A 47 1.21 0.63 -16.95
CA ASP A 47 0.64 1.70 -17.78
C ASP A 47 1.52 2.95 -17.66
N GLY A 48 2.55 3.04 -18.50
CA GLY A 48 3.55 4.11 -18.39
C GLY A 48 4.80 3.61 -17.66
N GLU A 49 5.17 4.26 -16.57
CA GLU A 49 6.33 3.89 -15.75
C GLU A 49 5.94 3.43 -14.34
N ALA A 50 6.81 2.62 -13.72
CA ALA A 50 6.63 2.08 -12.39
C ALA A 50 7.86 2.32 -11.51
N LEU A 51 7.64 2.34 -10.21
CA LEU A 51 8.68 2.30 -9.19
C LEU A 51 9.37 0.92 -9.21
N SER A 52 10.67 0.89 -9.49
CA SER A 52 11.51 -0.30 -9.45
C SER A 52 12.23 -0.44 -8.12
N LEU A 53 12.19 -1.64 -7.55
CA LEU A 53 12.69 -1.96 -6.21
C LEU A 53 13.48 -3.28 -6.23
N SER A 54 14.63 -3.33 -5.56
CA SER A 54 15.53 -4.49 -5.51
C SER A 54 15.62 -5.17 -4.13
N GLY A 55 14.59 -5.01 -3.29
CA GLY A 55 14.50 -5.68 -1.97
C GLY A 55 15.17 -4.96 -0.79
N ARG A 56 15.92 -3.88 -1.02
CA ARG A 56 16.36 -2.93 0.03
C ARG A 56 16.03 -1.49 -0.28
N ASP A 57 15.59 -1.24 -1.50
CA ASP A 57 15.22 0.07 -1.98
C ASP A 57 13.89 0.51 -1.36
N ARG A 58 13.64 1.81 -1.35
CA ARG A 58 12.35 2.37 -0.98
C ARG A 58 12.09 3.73 -1.60
N ALA A 59 10.81 4.01 -1.75
CA ALA A 59 10.29 5.36 -1.79
C ALA A 59 9.69 5.73 -0.42
N VAL A 60 9.95 6.94 0.05
CA VAL A 60 9.39 7.48 1.30
C VAL A 60 8.50 8.66 1.00
N ILE A 61 7.23 8.57 1.36
CA ILE A 61 6.29 9.68 1.32
C ILE A 61 6.28 10.31 2.71
N PRO A 62 6.67 11.59 2.86
CA PRO A 62 6.67 12.27 4.14
C PRO A 62 5.31 12.25 4.85
N ALA A 63 5.33 12.24 6.19
CA ALA A 63 4.11 12.36 6.97
C ALA A 63 3.40 13.69 6.66
N ALA A 64 2.08 13.63 6.45
CA ALA A 64 1.27 14.80 6.17
C ALA A 64 -0.13 14.64 6.77
N PRO A 65 -0.80 15.72 7.24
CA PRO A 65 -2.11 15.63 7.91
C PRO A 65 -3.20 14.92 7.10
N GLN A 66 -3.22 15.12 5.79
CA GLN A 66 -4.16 14.48 4.87
C GLN A 66 -3.90 12.98 4.70
N LEU A 67 -2.68 12.50 4.99
CA LEU A 67 -2.31 11.08 4.91
C LEU A 67 -2.50 10.35 6.24
N VAL A 68 -3.20 10.91 7.22
CA VAL A 68 -3.54 10.23 8.47
C VAL A 68 -4.66 9.23 8.23
N LEU A 69 -4.43 7.95 8.52
CA LEU A 69 -5.39 6.87 8.24
C LEU A 69 -6.41 6.72 9.39
N SER A 70 -7.46 7.55 9.35
CA SER A 70 -8.50 7.60 10.37
C SER A 70 -9.52 6.46 10.22
N GLN A 71 -9.64 5.61 11.24
CA GLN A 71 -10.71 4.59 11.29
C GLN A 71 -12.12 5.21 11.36
N VAL A 72 -12.26 6.43 11.90
CA VAL A 72 -13.56 7.08 12.10
C VAL A 72 -14.27 7.34 10.76
N PHE A 73 -13.52 7.74 9.74
CA PHE A 73 -14.03 7.95 8.38
C PHE A 73 -13.85 6.69 7.50
N GLY A 74 -13.01 5.76 7.95
CA GLY A 74 -12.46 4.69 7.13
C GLY A 74 -11.39 5.22 6.17
N PHE A 75 -10.64 4.30 5.58
CA PHE A 75 -9.59 4.63 4.63
C PHE A 75 -9.37 3.47 3.67
N SER A 76 -8.65 3.73 2.57
CA SER A 76 -8.18 2.66 1.68
C SER A 76 -6.83 2.98 1.06
N LEU A 77 -6.09 1.94 0.74
CA LEU A 77 -4.91 1.96 -0.12
C LEU A 77 -5.17 1.08 -1.33
N ALA A 78 -4.69 1.48 -2.50
CA ALA A 78 -4.73 0.66 -3.71
C ALA A 78 -3.46 0.87 -4.54
N PHE A 79 -2.94 -0.20 -5.15
CA PHE A 79 -1.75 -0.15 -6.01
C PHE A 79 -1.64 -1.42 -6.85
N PHE A 80 -0.82 -1.36 -7.89
CA PHE A 80 -0.35 -2.54 -8.61
C PHE A 80 1.04 -2.94 -8.14
N VAL A 81 1.29 -4.25 -8.09
CA VAL A 81 2.61 -4.81 -7.77
C VAL A 81 2.92 -5.97 -8.71
N GLN A 82 4.17 -6.03 -9.18
CA GLN A 82 4.74 -7.17 -9.86
C GLN A 82 5.97 -7.63 -9.08
N VAL A 83 5.88 -8.79 -8.43
CA VAL A 83 7.00 -9.35 -7.66
C VAL A 83 7.80 -10.27 -8.58
N THR A 84 9.11 -10.07 -8.69
CA THR A 84 9.98 -10.77 -9.65
C THR A 84 10.86 -11.85 -9.01
N GLU A 85 10.61 -12.16 -7.75
CA GLU A 85 11.37 -13.14 -6.96
C GLU A 85 10.44 -14.15 -6.25
N PRO A 86 10.90 -15.40 -6.04
CA PRO A 86 10.19 -16.37 -5.20
C PRO A 86 10.28 -15.99 -3.71
N PRO A 87 9.61 -16.72 -2.79
CA PRO A 87 9.81 -16.58 -1.35
C PRO A 87 11.29 -16.70 -0.95
N THR A 88 11.74 -15.79 -0.08
CA THR A 88 13.15 -15.62 0.29
C THR A 88 13.51 -16.14 1.69
N GLY A 89 12.51 -16.60 2.45
CA GLY A 89 12.65 -16.93 3.88
C GLY A 89 12.54 -15.71 4.81
N GLU A 90 12.28 -14.52 4.28
CA GLU A 90 12.12 -13.27 5.03
C GLU A 90 10.75 -12.62 4.76
N TRP A 91 10.23 -11.90 5.76
CA TRP A 91 9.09 -10.99 5.53
C TRP A 91 9.56 -9.81 4.67
N ARG A 92 8.84 -9.53 3.58
CA ARG A 92 9.24 -8.50 2.61
C ARG A 92 8.17 -7.43 2.53
N SER A 93 8.52 -6.19 2.85
CA SER A 93 7.56 -5.07 2.93
C SER A 93 7.17 -4.60 1.53
N LEU A 94 5.88 -4.40 1.29
CA LEU A 94 5.37 -3.67 0.13
C LEU A 94 5.04 -2.24 0.52
N VAL A 95 4.28 -2.09 1.61
CA VAL A 95 3.84 -0.79 2.14
C VAL A 95 3.91 -0.82 3.66
N TYR A 96 4.50 0.19 4.27
CA TYR A 96 4.50 0.36 5.72
C TYR A 96 4.17 1.79 6.10
N LYS A 97 3.29 1.97 7.09
CA LYS A 97 2.95 3.28 7.64
C LYS A 97 2.87 3.18 9.17
N PRO A 98 3.89 3.65 9.91
CA PRO A 98 3.86 3.60 11.36
C PRO A 98 2.89 4.64 11.95
N VAL A 99 2.59 4.48 13.23
CA VAL A 99 1.83 5.45 14.03
C VAL A 99 2.54 6.80 14.07
N ALA A 100 3.85 6.78 14.29
CA ALA A 100 4.71 7.94 14.25
C ALA A 100 6.11 7.53 13.76
N GLU A 101 6.96 8.49 13.45
CA GLU A 101 8.36 8.20 13.15
C GLU A 101 9.00 7.44 14.32
N ASN A 102 9.75 6.37 14.01
CA ASN A 102 10.37 5.46 14.98
C ASN A 102 9.40 4.70 15.91
N ASP A 103 8.10 4.60 15.56
CA ASP A 103 7.15 3.72 16.22
C ASP A 103 6.96 2.43 15.41
N ALA A 104 7.13 1.26 16.04
CA ALA A 104 6.97 -0.02 15.35
C ALA A 104 5.50 -0.38 15.07
N ARG A 105 4.55 0.28 15.73
CA ARG A 105 3.11 0.08 15.54
C ARG A 105 2.65 0.80 14.27
N GLY A 106 1.67 0.25 13.56
CA GLY A 106 1.09 0.90 12.40
C GLY A 106 0.33 -0.05 11.49
N LEU A 107 0.21 0.37 10.23
CA LEU A 107 -0.23 -0.45 9.11
C LEU A 107 1.01 -1.03 8.42
N GLY A 108 0.99 -2.32 8.08
CA GLY A 108 1.96 -2.87 7.15
C GLY A 108 1.36 -3.93 6.22
N LEU A 109 1.87 -3.96 4.99
CA LEU A 109 1.63 -4.99 3.98
C LEU A 109 2.95 -5.68 3.67
N TRP A 110 3.01 -7.00 3.84
CA TRP A 110 4.18 -7.80 3.52
C TRP A 110 3.84 -9.03 2.69
N LEU A 111 4.84 -9.54 1.95
CA LEU A 111 4.83 -10.91 1.45
C LEU A 111 5.28 -11.88 2.56
N TYR A 112 4.66 -13.05 2.57
CA TYR A 112 5.09 -14.15 3.44
C TYR A 112 6.53 -14.60 3.15
N PRO A 113 7.25 -15.10 4.17
CA PRO A 113 8.61 -15.62 4.02
C PRO A 113 8.71 -16.85 3.11
N ASP A 114 7.70 -17.71 3.16
CA ASP A 114 7.68 -19.05 2.56
C ASP A 114 6.60 -19.21 1.48
N GLU A 115 5.74 -18.20 1.29
CA GLU A 115 4.64 -18.24 0.32
C GLU A 115 4.47 -16.90 -0.40
N MET A 116 3.98 -16.94 -1.65
CA MET A 116 3.57 -15.75 -2.38
C MET A 116 2.17 -15.28 -1.95
N ARG A 117 1.98 -15.06 -0.65
CA ARG A 117 0.75 -14.52 -0.06
C ARG A 117 1.03 -13.18 0.60
N LEU A 118 -0.01 -12.38 0.76
CA LEU A 118 0.06 -11.09 1.44
C LEU A 118 -0.39 -11.24 2.90
N ARG A 119 0.26 -10.49 3.78
CA ARG A 119 -0.23 -10.17 5.12
C ARG A 119 -0.42 -8.67 5.22
N VAL A 120 -1.64 -8.25 5.57
CA VAL A 120 -1.90 -6.91 6.09
C VAL A 120 -1.96 -6.99 7.61
N GLN A 121 -1.25 -6.11 8.30
CA GLN A 121 -1.39 -5.89 9.73
C GLN A 121 -1.88 -4.48 9.99
N LEU A 122 -2.77 -4.33 10.96
CA LEU A 122 -3.18 -3.03 11.48
C LEU A 122 -3.16 -3.06 13.02
N PHE A 123 -2.38 -2.17 13.63
CA PHE A 123 -2.30 -2.09 15.08
C PHE A 123 -3.56 -1.49 15.71
N THR A 124 -4.09 -2.18 16.72
CA THR A 124 -5.17 -1.72 17.59
C THR A 124 -4.66 -1.47 19.01
N VAL A 125 -5.51 -0.89 19.85
CA VAL A 125 -5.24 -0.69 21.29
C VAL A 125 -5.04 -2.00 22.07
N LYS A 126 -5.33 -3.17 21.47
CA LYS A 126 -5.12 -4.50 22.07
C LYS A 126 -3.99 -5.30 21.42
N GLY A 127 -3.36 -4.75 20.38
CA GLY A 127 -2.33 -5.44 19.60
C GLY A 127 -2.65 -5.43 18.11
N PRO A 128 -1.78 -6.05 17.29
CA PRO A 128 -2.00 -6.13 15.85
C PRO A 128 -3.14 -7.10 15.49
N ASP A 129 -4.07 -6.63 14.65
CA ASP A 129 -4.96 -7.49 13.87
C ASP A 129 -4.35 -7.74 12.48
N TYR A 130 -4.73 -8.86 11.87
CA TYR A 130 -4.16 -9.31 10.60
C TYR A 130 -5.22 -9.77 9.60
N VAL A 131 -4.93 -9.54 8.32
CA VAL A 131 -5.62 -10.17 7.19
C VAL A 131 -4.57 -10.85 6.32
N ASP A 132 -4.75 -12.15 6.09
CA ASP A 132 -3.86 -12.96 5.27
C ASP A 132 -4.57 -13.35 3.98
N SER A 133 -4.03 -12.97 2.82
CA SER A 133 -4.69 -13.23 1.53
C SER A 133 -4.89 -14.73 1.31
N HIS A 134 -6.03 -15.22 0.81
CA HIS A 134 -6.13 -16.60 0.31
C HIS A 134 -5.47 -16.72 -1.07
N THR A 135 -5.59 -15.68 -1.88
CA THR A 135 -4.98 -15.61 -3.20
C THR A 135 -3.45 -15.56 -3.09
N ARG A 136 -2.79 -16.34 -3.95
CA ARG A 136 -1.34 -16.31 -4.15
C ARG A 136 -1.02 -15.41 -5.34
N LEU A 137 0.00 -14.55 -5.19
CA LEU A 137 0.55 -13.76 -6.28
C LEU A 137 1.37 -14.67 -7.20
N THR A 138 1.23 -14.47 -8.51
CA THR A 138 2.11 -15.12 -9.49
C THR A 138 3.37 -14.28 -9.67
N VAL A 139 4.55 -14.90 -9.54
CA VAL A 139 5.83 -14.22 -9.77
C VAL A 139 5.91 -13.75 -11.24
N GLY A 140 6.27 -12.48 -11.44
CA GLY A 140 6.40 -11.85 -12.74
C GLY A 140 5.08 -11.34 -13.35
N GLU A 141 3.94 -11.51 -12.68
CA GLU A 141 2.66 -10.96 -13.13
C GLU A 141 2.23 -9.75 -12.29
N TRP A 142 1.60 -8.78 -12.95
CA TRP A 142 0.98 -7.65 -12.26
C TRP A 142 -0.23 -8.12 -11.45
N THR A 143 -0.30 -7.69 -10.20
CA THR A 143 -1.42 -7.93 -9.30
C THR A 143 -1.93 -6.60 -8.75
N HIS A 144 -3.22 -6.33 -8.90
CA HIS A 144 -3.86 -5.21 -8.21
C HIS A 144 -4.14 -5.61 -6.75
N VAL A 145 -3.72 -4.79 -5.80
CA VAL A 145 -3.97 -4.97 -4.37
C VAL A 145 -4.70 -3.75 -3.84
N ALA A 146 -5.82 -3.96 -3.16
CA ALA A 146 -6.47 -2.91 -2.39
C ALA A 146 -6.79 -3.37 -0.97
N PHE A 147 -6.57 -2.48 -0.01
CA PHE A 147 -6.90 -2.69 1.38
C PHE A 147 -7.84 -1.58 1.84
N ALA A 148 -9.00 -1.95 2.37
CA ALA A 148 -10.01 -1.02 2.86
C ALA A 148 -10.35 -1.28 4.33
N VAL A 149 -10.57 -0.20 5.07
CA VAL A 149 -11.06 -0.23 6.46
C VAL A 149 -12.32 0.60 6.55
N ASN A 150 -13.38 0.00 7.09
CA ASN A 150 -14.62 0.68 7.44
C ASN A 150 -15.10 0.24 8.85
N THR A 151 -16.29 0.67 9.25
CA THR A 151 -16.88 0.33 10.55
C THR A 151 -17.17 -1.17 10.73
N GLY A 152 -17.24 -1.94 9.64
CA GLY A 152 -17.45 -3.38 9.63
C GLY A 152 -16.16 -4.21 9.72
N GLY A 153 -15.00 -3.65 9.41
CA GLY A 153 -13.73 -4.37 9.54
C GLY A 153 -12.65 -3.98 8.53
N MET A 154 -11.76 -4.94 8.31
CA MET A 154 -10.65 -4.93 7.37
C MET A 154 -10.98 -5.78 6.14
N PHE A 155 -10.75 -5.26 4.94
CA PHE A 155 -11.09 -5.92 3.67
C PHE A 155 -9.87 -5.89 2.76
N LEU A 156 -9.40 -7.07 2.36
CA LEU A 156 -8.31 -7.23 1.40
C LEU A 156 -8.88 -7.71 0.06
N TYR A 157 -8.52 -6.99 -0.98
CA TYR A 157 -8.89 -7.28 -2.36
C TYR A 157 -7.66 -7.59 -3.18
N VAL A 158 -7.77 -8.59 -4.04
CA VAL A 158 -6.73 -9.00 -4.99
C VAL A 158 -7.37 -9.12 -6.38
N ASN A 159 -6.77 -8.46 -7.38
CA ASN A 159 -7.25 -8.43 -8.76
C ASN A 159 -8.73 -8.07 -8.89
N GLY A 160 -9.13 -6.99 -8.21
CA GLY A 160 -10.48 -6.43 -8.30
C GLY A 160 -11.56 -7.17 -7.51
N LYS A 161 -11.20 -8.24 -6.76
CA LYS A 161 -12.14 -9.11 -6.04
C LYS A 161 -11.83 -9.14 -4.55
N LEU A 162 -12.87 -9.18 -3.72
CA LEU A 162 -12.71 -9.40 -2.28
C LEU A 162 -12.09 -10.78 -2.06
N ASP A 163 -10.96 -10.81 -1.38
CA ASP A 163 -10.23 -12.04 -1.07
C ASP A 163 -10.51 -12.47 0.38
N VAL A 164 -10.42 -11.54 1.32
CA VAL A 164 -10.66 -11.78 2.75
C VAL A 164 -11.28 -10.55 3.42
N ALA A 165 -12.22 -10.79 4.34
CA ALA A 165 -12.76 -9.79 5.26
C ALA A 165 -12.67 -10.29 6.70
N VAL A 166 -12.19 -9.44 7.61
CA VAL A 166 -12.03 -9.75 9.04
C VAL A 166 -12.64 -8.62 9.87
N PRO A 167 -13.43 -8.91 10.93
CA PRO A 167 -13.96 -7.88 11.81
C PRO A 167 -12.83 -7.16 12.55
N LEU A 168 -13.02 -5.88 12.79
CA LEU A 168 -12.07 -5.05 13.53
C LEU A 168 -12.68 -4.75 14.91
N GLU A 169 -12.36 -5.60 15.89
CA GLU A 169 -13.03 -5.61 17.20
C GLU A 169 -12.55 -4.50 18.14
N HIS A 170 -11.41 -3.88 17.82
CA HIS A 170 -10.74 -2.91 18.68
C HIS A 170 -10.38 -1.63 17.92
N PRO A 171 -10.40 -0.47 18.62
CA PRO A 171 -9.97 0.78 18.02
C PRO A 171 -8.54 0.72 17.46
N VAL A 172 -8.36 1.22 16.25
CA VAL A 172 -7.07 1.32 15.57
C VAL A 172 -6.21 2.39 16.23
N VAL A 173 -4.94 2.07 16.48
CA VAL A 173 -3.96 3.10 16.80
C VAL A 173 -3.58 3.80 15.49
N THR A 174 -4.06 5.03 15.32
CA THR A 174 -4.06 5.74 14.05
C THR A 174 -2.66 5.85 13.42
N PRO A 175 -2.43 5.24 12.23
CA PRO A 175 -1.20 5.46 11.47
C PRO A 175 -1.10 6.89 10.95
N ALA A 176 -0.11 7.66 11.43
CA ALA A 176 0.10 9.06 11.05
C ALA A 176 1.55 9.37 10.59
N GLY A 177 2.47 8.40 10.68
CA GLY A 177 3.85 8.54 10.23
C GLY A 177 4.02 8.58 8.70
N PRO A 178 5.26 8.60 8.19
CA PRO A 178 5.54 8.54 6.76
C PRO A 178 5.05 7.22 6.15
N ILE A 179 4.86 7.18 4.83
CA ILE A 179 4.57 5.94 4.11
C ILE A 179 5.86 5.46 3.45
N TYR A 180 6.24 4.22 3.70
CA TYR A 180 7.35 3.54 3.05
C TYR A 180 6.80 2.59 1.99
N LEU A 181 7.32 2.67 0.78
CA LEU A 181 7.01 1.76 -0.32
C LEU A 181 8.27 0.96 -0.65
N GLY A 182 8.14 -0.36 -0.73
CA GLY A 182 9.22 -1.25 -1.15
C GLY A 182 10.07 -1.83 -0.02
N SER A 183 10.48 -1.07 0.99
CA SER A 183 11.11 -1.60 2.21
C SER A 183 10.87 -0.69 3.42
N GLU A 184 10.89 -1.24 4.64
CA GLU A 184 10.68 -0.46 5.86
C GLU A 184 11.97 -0.33 6.70
N PRO A 185 12.03 0.51 7.74
CA PRO A 185 13.26 0.71 8.51
C PRO A 185 13.86 -0.58 9.12
N THR A 186 13.04 -1.58 9.42
CA THR A 186 13.45 -2.78 10.18
C THR A 186 13.27 -4.10 9.43
N LYS A 187 12.64 -4.11 8.25
CA LYS A 187 12.46 -5.32 7.43
C LYS A 187 12.87 -5.07 5.98
N PRO A 188 13.40 -6.09 5.29
CA PRO A 188 13.71 -5.97 3.89
C PRO A 188 12.43 -5.79 3.06
N GLY A 189 12.65 -5.45 1.80
CA GLY A 189 11.65 -5.27 0.78
C GLY A 189 11.47 -6.46 -0.14
N PHE A 190 10.63 -6.28 -1.15
CA PHE A 190 10.51 -7.21 -2.28
C PHE A 190 11.36 -6.74 -3.47
N GLY A 191 11.81 -7.68 -4.29
CA GLY A 191 12.31 -7.40 -5.64
C GLY A 191 11.14 -7.33 -6.63
N GLY A 192 11.01 -6.22 -7.37
CA GLY A 192 9.97 -6.06 -8.38
C GLY A 192 9.59 -4.61 -8.67
N LEU A 193 8.36 -4.45 -9.15
CA LEU A 193 7.78 -3.17 -9.55
C LEU A 193 6.52 -2.86 -8.73
N MET A 194 6.33 -1.58 -8.41
CA MET A 194 5.09 -1.03 -7.86
C MET A 194 4.61 0.09 -8.75
N ASP A 195 3.31 0.15 -8.98
CA ASP A 195 2.71 1.15 -9.86
C ASP A 195 1.45 1.70 -9.19
N ASP A 196 1.14 2.96 -9.51
CA ASP A 196 -0.21 3.50 -9.34
C ASP A 196 -0.73 3.54 -7.88
N PHE A 197 0.14 3.91 -6.94
CA PHE A 197 -0.15 3.90 -5.50
C PHE A 197 -1.11 5.03 -5.09
N ARG A 198 -2.25 4.67 -4.50
CA ARG A 198 -3.35 5.57 -4.15
C ARG A 198 -3.75 5.45 -2.69
N VAL A 199 -4.13 6.59 -2.11
CA VAL A 199 -4.64 6.71 -0.73
C VAL A 199 -6.01 7.39 -0.76
N TYR A 200 -6.97 6.81 -0.05
CA TYR A 200 -8.34 7.32 0.06
C TYR A 200 -8.71 7.57 1.52
N ALA A 201 -9.44 8.67 1.78
CA ALA A 201 -10.01 9.01 3.09
C ALA A 201 -11.41 8.40 3.31
N SER A 202 -11.68 7.31 2.61
CA SER A 202 -12.93 6.55 2.68
C SER A 202 -12.64 5.10 2.31
N PRO A 203 -13.46 4.14 2.75
CA PRO A 203 -13.39 2.78 2.24
C PRO A 203 -13.78 2.75 0.75
N LEU A 204 -12.99 2.09 -0.07
CA LEU A 204 -13.37 1.76 -1.45
C LEU A 204 -14.52 0.76 -1.47
N THR A 205 -15.45 0.91 -2.42
CA THR A 205 -16.49 -0.09 -2.71
C THR A 205 -15.93 -1.20 -3.61
N GLU A 206 -16.62 -2.34 -3.69
CA GLU A 206 -16.21 -3.43 -4.58
C GLU A 206 -16.19 -2.99 -6.06
N GLU A 207 -17.14 -2.15 -6.47
CA GLU A 207 -17.21 -1.59 -7.81
C GLU A 207 -16.01 -0.68 -8.09
N ALA A 208 -15.64 0.19 -7.15
CA ALA A 208 -14.48 1.07 -7.29
C ALA A 208 -13.17 0.26 -7.34
N VAL A 209 -13.03 -0.75 -6.49
CA VAL A 209 -11.86 -1.64 -6.50
C VAL A 209 -11.73 -2.40 -7.83
N ARG A 210 -12.85 -2.84 -8.40
CA ARG A 210 -12.85 -3.52 -9.71
C ARG A 210 -12.43 -2.59 -10.84
N ALA A 211 -12.98 -1.37 -10.86
CA ALA A 211 -12.61 -0.36 -11.86
C ALA A 211 -11.13 0.04 -11.79
N LEU A 212 -10.53 0.04 -10.59
CA LEU A 212 -9.09 0.30 -10.41
C LEU A 212 -8.21 -0.89 -10.85
N ALA A 213 -8.75 -2.10 -10.87
CA ALA A 213 -8.00 -3.32 -11.20
C ALA A 213 -7.99 -3.65 -12.70
N ASP A 214 -8.90 -3.04 -13.46
CA ASP A 214 -9.01 -3.19 -14.93
C ASP A 214 -7.84 -2.52 -15.66
#